data_AF-T1KXM8-F1
#
_entry.id   AF-T1KXM8-F1
#
_cell.length_a   1.000
_cell.length_b   1.000
_cell.length_c   1.000
_cell.angle_alpha   90.00
_cell.angle_beta   90.00
_cell.angle_gamma   90.00
#
_symmetry.space_group_name_H-M   'P 1'
#
loop_
_entity.id
_entity.type
_entity.pdbx_description
1 polymer ?
#
loop_
_entity_poly.entity_id
_entity_poly.type
_entity_poly.pdbx_seq_one_letter_code
_entity_poly.pdbx_strand_id
1 'polypeptide(L)'
;MELTSSQSNSNPNNVCRIDAVFENWAAKKLSEMKTIIPTIKTVYQWNILKNGKPASVWTCDFKNGDGAIHRGPPKTGKPDCALTIEDDSVCRIFEGKEDAMRAFMSGKLKISGNILAAQKLQQLWAEESTNVQSNVSSEKSENQSAGSEYETDPDVEKIPTSGNKCDLIFNVFMNRAQEEPEYMRKLRVIFQFNVLKNGKPACIWTADNKSSPDVVCYREPPRNVKPDCIVTMEDDDLLKVMVGKVNPQRLFMMGKIKIKGNIMLMQRLNSLWLEFQKLGKTPELPLAVDILVDHPLKPGLRSEYLIIDLVQRIVRIPGLHNQASGSHQFNITKDGKVVSQWVIDLKTDAPKVRRGTDPEAVTVTTVDDYNFAKWVMMKLTLADGLATGKIKVTGDKTKLEKLNKLFTTPTSLGPKL
;
A
#
# COMPACT_ATOMS: atom_id res chain seq x y z
N MET A 1 -0.35 8.72 -71.66
CA MET A 1 0.95 8.23 -71.13
C MET A 1 1.43 9.25 -70.12
N GLU A 2 1.69 8.96 -68.85
CA GLU A 2 1.45 7.79 -68.02
C GLU A 2 1.62 8.32 -66.58
N LEU A 3 0.62 8.11 -65.73
CA LEU A 3 0.71 8.34 -64.28
C LEU A 3 1.37 7.09 -63.70
N THR A 4 2.60 7.20 -63.20
CA THR A 4 3.27 6.10 -62.51
C THR A 4 2.83 6.06 -61.05
N SER A 5 1.85 5.18 -60.79
CA SER A 5 1.50 4.68 -59.47
C SER A 5 2.63 3.78 -58.95
N SER A 6 3.38 4.20 -57.95
CA SER A 6 4.21 3.27 -57.17
C SER A 6 3.31 2.53 -56.16
N GLN A 7 2.81 1.37 -56.56
CA GLN A 7 2.19 0.42 -55.64
C GLN A 7 3.23 -0.05 -54.62
N SER A 8 2.98 0.22 -53.34
CA SER A 8 3.70 -0.41 -52.24
C SER A 8 3.25 -1.86 -52.14
N ASN A 9 4.13 -2.78 -52.52
CA ASN A 9 3.90 -4.22 -52.47
C ASN A 9 3.94 -4.69 -51.00
N SER A 10 2.80 -4.62 -50.29
CA SER A 10 2.70 -5.12 -48.92
C SER A 10 2.26 -6.58 -48.92
N ASN A 11 3.18 -7.48 -48.62
CA ASN A 11 2.90 -8.88 -48.33
C ASN A 11 2.00 -8.96 -47.06
N PRO A 12 0.78 -9.52 -47.13
CA PRO A 12 -0.21 -9.47 -46.03
C PRO A 12 0.23 -10.16 -44.72
N ASN A 13 1.31 -10.96 -44.75
CA ASN A 13 1.88 -11.58 -43.55
C ASN A 13 2.80 -10.66 -42.71
N ASN A 14 3.10 -9.44 -43.18
CA ASN A 14 4.06 -8.55 -42.52
C ASN A 14 3.45 -7.35 -41.79
N VAL A 15 2.13 -7.34 -41.59
CA VAL A 15 1.46 -6.29 -40.82
C VAL A 15 1.82 -6.43 -39.34
N CYS A 16 2.34 -5.36 -38.74
CA CYS A 16 2.59 -5.27 -37.31
C CYS A 16 1.29 -4.95 -36.59
N ARG A 17 0.98 -5.68 -35.51
CA ARG A 17 -0.19 -5.42 -34.67
C ARG A 17 -0.15 -4.02 -34.06
N ILE A 18 1.05 -3.51 -33.75
CA ILE A 18 1.22 -2.17 -33.19
C ILE A 18 0.91 -1.04 -34.18
N ASP A 19 0.92 -1.30 -35.51
CA ASP A 19 0.62 -0.27 -36.50
C ASP A 19 -0.82 0.24 -36.34
N ALA A 20 -1.78 -0.67 -36.16
CA ALA A 20 -3.18 -0.31 -35.89
C ALA A 20 -3.35 0.44 -34.55
N VAL A 21 -2.48 0.16 -33.57
CA VAL A 21 -2.47 0.89 -32.30
C VAL A 21 -2.02 2.33 -32.54
N PHE A 22 -0.88 2.54 -33.22
CA PHE A 22 -0.38 3.89 -33.51
C PHE A 22 -1.32 4.72 -34.38
N GLU A 23 -1.98 4.13 -35.37
CA GLU A 23 -2.94 4.82 -36.25
C GLU A 23 -4.16 5.31 -35.47
N ASN A 24 -4.77 4.45 -34.65
CA ASN A 24 -5.89 4.82 -33.80
C ASN A 24 -5.47 5.79 -32.66
N TRP A 25 -4.24 5.65 -32.18
CA TRP A 25 -3.67 6.43 -31.09
C TRP A 25 -3.33 7.86 -31.54
N ALA A 26 -2.78 8.06 -32.75
CA ALA A 26 -2.37 9.35 -33.28
C ALA A 26 -3.52 10.37 -33.38
N ALA A 27 -4.68 9.95 -33.87
CA ALA A 27 -5.83 10.83 -34.06
C ALA A 27 -6.47 11.30 -32.74
N LYS A 28 -6.51 10.40 -31.74
CA LYS A 28 -7.12 10.70 -30.43
C LYS A 28 -6.17 11.47 -29.51
N LYS A 29 -4.90 11.07 -29.44
CA LYS A 29 -3.97 11.54 -28.39
C LYS A 29 -3.40 12.92 -28.60
N LEU A 30 -3.18 13.35 -29.84
CA LEU A 30 -2.68 14.71 -30.09
C LEU A 30 -3.67 15.78 -29.59
N SER A 31 -4.98 15.49 -29.64
CA SER A 31 -6.01 16.38 -29.10
C SER A 31 -6.04 16.40 -27.57
N GLU A 32 -5.88 15.23 -26.92
CA GLU A 32 -5.94 15.07 -25.46
C GLU A 32 -4.67 15.56 -24.76
N MET A 33 -3.50 15.43 -25.41
CA MET A 33 -2.20 15.76 -24.82
C MET A 33 -1.73 17.19 -25.13
N LYS A 34 -2.56 18.03 -25.77
CA LYS A 34 -2.17 19.37 -26.23
C LYS A 34 -1.52 20.25 -25.16
N THR A 35 -1.94 20.12 -23.90
CA THR A 35 -1.39 20.88 -22.76
C THR A 35 -0.08 20.30 -22.19
N ILE A 36 0.19 19.01 -22.43
CA ILE A 36 1.35 18.29 -21.88
C ILE A 36 2.47 18.18 -22.92
N ILE A 37 2.15 18.09 -24.21
CA ILE A 37 3.13 18.01 -25.32
C ILE A 37 4.26 19.06 -25.20
N PRO A 38 4.00 20.34 -24.90
CA PRO A 38 5.06 21.35 -24.76
C PRO A 38 6.06 21.07 -23.62
N THR A 39 5.73 20.18 -22.69
CA THR A 39 6.58 19.78 -21.56
C THR A 39 7.45 18.56 -21.86
N ILE A 40 7.10 17.76 -22.86
CA ILE A 40 7.80 16.51 -23.22
C ILE A 40 9.08 16.84 -23.99
N LYS A 41 9.02 17.80 -24.92
CA LYS A 41 10.15 18.33 -25.69
C LYS A 41 11.09 17.27 -26.27
N THR A 42 10.55 16.14 -26.70
CA THR A 42 11.31 14.95 -27.15
C THR A 42 10.70 14.38 -28.42
N VAL A 43 11.56 14.01 -29.38
CA VAL A 43 11.20 13.19 -30.54
C VAL A 43 11.52 11.72 -30.28
N TYR A 44 10.51 10.87 -30.25
CA TYR A 44 10.64 9.42 -30.10
C TYR A 44 10.50 8.71 -31.44
N GLN A 45 11.45 7.81 -31.76
CA GLN A 45 11.34 6.91 -32.91
C GLN A 45 11.18 5.47 -32.41
N TRP A 46 10.17 4.77 -32.92
CA TRP A 46 9.90 3.36 -32.66
C TRP A 46 10.33 2.55 -33.86
N ASN A 47 11.31 1.67 -33.68
CA ASN A 47 11.74 0.69 -34.66
C ASN A 47 11.14 -0.66 -34.28
N ILE A 48 10.08 -1.04 -34.99
CA ILE A 48 9.34 -2.27 -34.71
C ILE A 48 9.96 -3.42 -35.49
N LEU A 49 10.30 -4.48 -34.76
CA LEU A 49 10.76 -5.74 -35.33
C LEU A 49 9.59 -6.74 -35.40
N LYS A 50 9.63 -7.63 -36.39
CA LYS A 50 8.78 -8.81 -36.44
C LYS A 50 9.66 -10.01 -36.76
N ASN A 51 9.75 -10.96 -35.83
CA ASN A 51 10.63 -12.12 -35.95
C ASN A 51 12.10 -11.72 -36.18
N GLY A 52 12.59 -10.72 -35.45
CA GLY A 52 13.96 -10.22 -35.52
C GLY A 52 14.28 -9.34 -36.73
N LYS A 53 13.32 -9.10 -37.64
CA LYS A 53 13.53 -8.29 -38.85
C LYS A 53 12.79 -6.94 -38.73
N PRO A 54 13.36 -5.83 -39.23
CA PRO A 54 12.65 -4.54 -39.29
C PRO A 54 11.33 -4.67 -40.04
N ALA A 55 10.24 -4.19 -39.44
CA ALA A 55 8.89 -4.37 -39.95
C ALA A 55 8.12 -3.05 -40.08
N SER A 56 8.21 -2.16 -39.08
CA SER A 56 7.65 -0.81 -39.19
C SER A 56 8.44 0.23 -38.40
N VAL A 57 8.27 1.50 -38.76
CA VAL A 57 8.85 2.64 -38.03
C VAL A 57 7.76 3.65 -37.75
N TRP A 58 7.72 4.17 -36.53
CA TRP A 58 6.80 5.22 -36.10
C TRP A 58 7.54 6.34 -35.40
N THR A 59 7.10 7.58 -35.61
CA THR A 59 7.64 8.74 -34.91
C THR A 59 6.55 9.40 -34.08
N CYS A 60 6.88 9.71 -32.82
CA CYS A 60 6.12 10.58 -31.94
C CYS A 60 6.97 11.83 -31.67
N ASP A 61 6.70 12.90 -32.41
CA ASP A 61 7.33 14.20 -32.21
C ASP A 61 6.51 14.99 -31.19
N PHE A 62 7.05 15.14 -29.98
CA PHE A 62 6.49 16.02 -28.95
C PHE A 62 7.43 17.18 -28.64
N LYS A 63 8.33 17.50 -29.58
CA LYS A 63 9.31 18.57 -29.46
C LYS A 63 8.96 19.76 -30.33
N ASN A 64 8.40 19.49 -31.51
CA ASN A 64 8.12 20.50 -32.52
C ASN A 64 6.61 20.72 -32.66
N GLY A 65 6.19 21.98 -32.70
CA GLY A 65 4.79 22.37 -32.88
C GLY A 65 3.84 21.85 -31.80
N ASP A 66 2.60 21.57 -32.19
CA ASP A 66 1.54 20.99 -31.33
C ASP A 66 1.68 19.47 -31.13
N GLY A 67 2.81 18.90 -31.55
CA GLY A 67 3.10 17.48 -31.55
C GLY A 67 2.54 16.75 -32.78
N ALA A 68 3.20 15.67 -33.17
CA ALA A 68 2.82 14.84 -34.30
C ALA A 68 3.13 13.36 -34.03
N ILE A 69 2.21 12.48 -34.40
CA ILE A 69 2.44 11.04 -34.42
C ILE A 69 2.20 10.58 -35.85
N HIS A 70 3.19 9.93 -36.46
CA HIS A 70 3.09 9.50 -37.85
C HIS A 70 3.97 8.29 -38.13
N ARG A 71 3.59 7.56 -39.18
CA ARG A 71 4.40 6.45 -39.70
C ARG A 71 5.65 7.00 -40.37
N GLY A 72 6.74 6.24 -40.28
CA GLY A 72 8.06 6.60 -40.80
C GLY A 72 8.97 7.31 -39.80
N PRO A 73 10.23 7.56 -40.19
CA PRO A 73 11.24 8.22 -39.36
C PRO A 73 10.92 9.72 -39.14
N PRO A 74 11.59 10.40 -38.20
CA PRO A 74 11.37 11.82 -37.95
C PRO A 74 11.52 12.67 -39.21
N LYS A 75 10.57 13.59 -39.42
CA LYS A 75 10.57 14.48 -40.60
C LYS A 75 11.72 15.48 -40.59
N THR A 76 12.24 15.81 -39.40
CA THR A 76 13.34 16.75 -39.21
C THR A 76 14.30 16.26 -38.13
N GLY A 77 15.60 16.28 -38.42
CA GLY A 77 16.64 15.92 -37.46
C GLY A 77 16.70 14.43 -37.11
N LYS A 78 17.46 14.10 -36.06
CA LYS A 78 17.56 12.74 -35.48
C LYS A 78 16.58 12.61 -34.31
N PRO A 79 16.06 11.40 -34.02
CA PRO A 79 15.26 11.20 -32.82
C PRO A 79 16.10 11.46 -31.57
N ASP A 80 15.49 12.08 -30.56
CA ASP A 80 16.11 12.23 -29.24
C ASP A 80 16.20 10.88 -28.51
N CYS A 81 15.23 10.00 -28.75
CA CYS A 81 15.18 8.65 -28.20
C CYS A 81 14.65 7.67 -29.25
N ALA A 82 15.43 6.64 -29.57
CA ALA A 82 15.00 5.56 -30.45
C ALA A 82 14.79 4.27 -29.65
N LEU A 83 13.62 3.66 -29.80
CA LEU A 83 13.23 2.42 -29.14
C LEU A 83 13.11 1.31 -30.19
N THR A 84 13.86 0.23 -30.03
CA THR A 84 13.79 -0.94 -30.91
C THR A 84 13.21 -2.12 -30.16
N ILE A 85 12.13 -2.70 -30.65
CA ILE A 85 11.35 -3.72 -29.93
C ILE A 85 10.54 -4.60 -30.90
N GLU A 86 10.31 -5.86 -30.53
CA GLU A 86 9.41 -6.78 -31.26
C GLU A 86 7.94 -6.34 -31.15
N ASP A 87 7.19 -6.47 -32.25
CA ASP A 87 5.77 -6.14 -32.38
C ASP A 87 4.91 -6.73 -31.26
N ASP A 88 5.10 -8.01 -30.94
CA ASP A 88 4.36 -8.67 -29.86
C ASP A 88 4.71 -8.14 -28.48
N SER A 89 5.98 -7.78 -28.24
CA SER A 89 6.42 -7.25 -26.95
C SER A 89 5.95 -5.81 -26.74
N VAL A 90 5.98 -4.97 -27.77
CA VAL A 90 5.42 -3.61 -27.66
C VAL A 90 3.90 -3.66 -27.49
N CYS A 91 3.20 -4.57 -28.18
CA CYS A 91 1.76 -4.77 -27.94
C CYS A 91 1.49 -5.21 -26.51
N ARG A 92 2.24 -6.18 -25.96
CA ARG A 92 2.09 -6.59 -24.56
C ARG A 92 2.43 -5.49 -23.57
N ILE A 93 3.38 -4.61 -23.87
CA ILE A 93 3.69 -3.45 -23.03
C ILE A 93 2.51 -2.46 -23.03
N PHE A 94 1.96 -2.15 -24.21
CA PHE A 94 0.79 -1.26 -24.34
C PHE A 94 -0.48 -1.86 -23.71
N GLU A 95 -0.63 -3.19 -23.77
CA GLU A 95 -1.70 -3.94 -23.09
C GLU A 95 -1.42 -4.15 -21.59
N GLY A 96 -0.26 -3.72 -21.06
CA GLY A 96 0.14 -3.89 -19.65
C GLY A 96 0.51 -5.32 -19.23
N LYS A 97 0.65 -6.24 -20.19
CA LYS A 97 1.02 -7.66 -19.99
C LYS A 97 2.53 -7.90 -19.91
N GLU A 98 3.35 -6.93 -20.30
CA GLU A 98 4.81 -7.00 -20.21
C GLU A 98 5.36 -5.69 -19.63
N ASP A 99 6.33 -5.79 -18.72
CA ASP A 99 6.95 -4.62 -18.09
C ASP A 99 8.06 -4.06 -18.97
N ALA A 100 7.96 -2.79 -19.34
CA ALA A 100 8.90 -2.13 -20.25
C ALA A 100 10.32 -2.07 -19.68
N MET A 101 10.47 -1.95 -18.34
CA MET A 101 11.78 -1.92 -17.70
C MET A 101 12.45 -3.30 -17.73
N ARG A 102 11.68 -4.38 -17.48
CA ARG A 102 12.14 -5.76 -17.65
C ARG A 102 12.44 -6.09 -19.10
N ALA A 103 11.63 -5.61 -20.05
CA ALA A 103 11.91 -5.76 -21.47
C ALA A 103 13.25 -5.08 -21.83
N PHE A 104 13.55 -3.92 -21.26
CA PHE A 104 14.82 -3.24 -21.44
C PHE A 104 16.00 -4.00 -20.81
N MET A 105 15.89 -4.39 -19.54
CA MET A 105 16.94 -5.13 -18.83
C MET A 105 17.24 -6.50 -19.45
N SER A 106 16.25 -7.14 -20.08
CA SER A 106 16.42 -8.40 -20.81
C SER A 106 16.90 -8.23 -22.26
N GLY A 107 17.08 -6.98 -22.72
CA GLY A 107 17.54 -6.67 -24.08
C GLY A 107 16.47 -6.80 -25.17
N LYS A 108 15.23 -7.12 -24.80
CA LYS A 108 14.07 -7.20 -25.72
C LYS A 108 13.61 -5.83 -26.20
N LEU A 109 13.71 -4.83 -25.33
CA LEU A 109 13.60 -3.42 -25.68
C LEU A 109 15.01 -2.85 -25.70
N LYS A 110 15.44 -2.30 -26.83
CA LYS A 110 16.71 -1.56 -26.92
C LYS A 110 16.41 -0.08 -27.02
N ILE A 111 17.13 0.73 -26.27
CA ILE A 111 17.00 2.18 -26.28
C ILE A 111 18.33 2.76 -26.74
N SER A 112 18.31 3.66 -27.71
CA SER A 112 19.45 4.49 -28.09
C SER A 112 19.07 5.97 -28.06
N GLY A 113 20.05 6.84 -27.78
CA GLY A 113 19.81 8.25 -27.50
C GLY A 113 19.50 8.50 -26.02
N ASN A 114 18.54 9.36 -25.73
CA ASN A 114 18.22 9.82 -24.37
C ASN A 114 17.39 8.79 -23.59
N ILE A 115 18.08 7.96 -22.81
CA ILE A 115 17.47 6.89 -21.98
C ILE A 115 16.46 7.45 -20.95
N LEU A 116 16.71 8.64 -20.39
CA LEU A 116 15.79 9.27 -19.43
C LEU A 116 14.46 9.65 -20.09
N ALA A 117 14.49 9.97 -21.38
CA ALA A 117 13.28 10.25 -22.14
C ALA A 117 12.40 9.00 -22.31
N ALA A 118 12.99 7.81 -22.47
CA ALA A 118 12.24 6.55 -22.52
C ALA A 118 11.52 6.24 -21.20
N GLN A 119 12.13 6.60 -20.06
CA GLN A 119 11.49 6.47 -18.74
C GLN A 119 10.31 7.44 -18.57
N LYS A 120 10.45 8.69 -19.04
CA LYS A 120 9.34 9.66 -19.06
C LYS A 120 8.18 9.23 -19.95
N LEU A 121 8.46 8.60 -21.08
CA LEU A 121 7.44 8.07 -21.98
C LEU A 121 6.60 6.98 -21.31
N GLN A 122 7.24 6.06 -20.59
CA GLN A 122 6.56 5.06 -19.78
C GLN A 122 5.68 5.69 -18.68
N GLN A 123 6.16 6.77 -18.04
CA GLN A 123 5.42 7.49 -17.02
C GLN A 123 4.15 8.16 -17.58
N LEU A 124 4.26 8.85 -18.72
CA LEU A 124 3.12 9.50 -19.38
C LEU A 124 2.00 8.51 -19.73
N TRP A 125 2.37 7.28 -20.06
CA TRP A 125 1.41 6.24 -20.42
C TRP A 125 0.76 5.56 -19.22
N ALA A 126 1.41 5.58 -18.06
CA ALA A 126 0.85 5.07 -16.81
C ALA A 126 -0.16 6.05 -16.17
N GLU A 127 -0.05 7.35 -16.47
CA GLU A 127 -0.89 8.39 -15.89
C GLU A 127 -2.32 8.44 -16.50
N GLU A 128 -2.53 7.96 -17.73
CA GLU A 128 -3.81 8.08 -18.46
C GLU A 128 -4.85 6.98 -18.23
N SER A 129 -4.50 5.85 -17.61
CA SER A 129 -5.47 4.76 -17.31
C SER A 129 -6.40 5.07 -16.13
N THR A 130 -6.37 6.29 -15.58
CA THR A 130 -7.01 6.62 -14.30
C THR A 130 -8.11 7.70 -14.32
N ASN A 131 -8.48 8.26 -15.48
CA ASN A 131 -9.47 9.35 -15.58
C ASN A 131 -10.88 8.89 -16.00
N VAL A 132 -11.70 8.52 -15.01
CA VAL A 132 -13.18 8.66 -15.02
C VAL A 132 -13.59 9.27 -13.67
N GLN A 133 -14.37 10.35 -13.75
CA GLN A 133 -14.94 11.28 -12.76
C GLN A 133 -14.57 11.18 -11.26
N SER A 134 -14.17 12.34 -10.71
CA SER A 134 -14.41 12.73 -9.32
C SER A 134 -15.31 13.97 -9.29
N ASN A 135 -16.56 13.81 -8.85
CA ASN A 135 -17.42 14.86 -8.30
C ASN A 135 -18.13 14.26 -7.09
N VAL A 136 -17.64 14.54 -5.88
CA VAL A 136 -18.44 14.37 -4.65
C VAL A 136 -18.09 15.49 -3.70
N SER A 137 -19.08 16.34 -3.49
CA SER A 137 -19.23 17.34 -2.46
C SER A 137 -19.37 16.71 -1.07
N SER A 138 -18.83 17.41 -0.09
CA SER A 138 -18.87 17.12 1.33
C SER A 138 -20.31 17.14 1.87
N GLU A 139 -20.77 16.01 2.41
CA GLU A 139 -21.91 15.96 3.33
C GLU A 139 -21.49 15.31 4.65
N LYS A 140 -21.68 16.06 5.73
CA LYS A 140 -21.66 15.58 7.10
C LYS A 140 -22.95 14.82 7.35
N SER A 141 -22.86 13.57 7.79
CA SER A 141 -24.00 12.89 8.42
C SER A 141 -23.82 12.96 9.93
N GLU A 142 -24.64 13.79 10.57
CA GLU A 142 -25.06 13.58 11.94
C GLU A 142 -25.99 12.38 12.00
N ASN A 143 -25.85 11.56 13.05
CA ASN A 143 -27.02 10.97 13.67
C ASN A 143 -26.75 10.74 15.16
N GLN A 144 -27.53 11.43 15.98
CA GLN A 144 -27.76 11.14 17.39
C GLN A 144 -28.73 9.96 17.51
N SER A 145 -28.55 9.10 18.51
CA SER A 145 -29.50 9.02 19.63
C SER A 145 -29.16 7.91 20.65
N ALA A 146 -29.12 8.35 21.92
CA ALA A 146 -29.66 7.74 23.15
C ALA A 146 -29.06 6.46 23.77
N GLY A 147 -28.52 6.59 25.00
CA GLY A 147 -28.64 5.56 26.04
C GLY A 147 -27.46 5.37 27.00
N SER A 148 -27.61 5.87 28.24
CA SER A 148 -26.79 5.72 29.47
C SER A 148 -25.43 6.44 29.51
N GLU A 149 -25.33 7.44 30.39
CA GLU A 149 -24.06 8.02 30.86
C GLU A 149 -23.32 6.98 31.71
N TYR A 150 -22.61 6.08 31.04
CA TYR A 150 -21.38 5.53 31.60
C TYR A 150 -20.28 6.53 31.28
N GLU A 151 -19.53 6.96 32.28
CA GLU A 151 -18.35 7.79 32.09
C GLU A 151 -17.35 7.01 31.21
N THR A 152 -17.36 7.29 29.91
CA THR A 152 -16.50 6.61 28.93
C THR A 152 -15.10 7.21 28.97
N ASP A 153 -14.10 6.36 28.88
CA ASP A 153 -12.69 6.73 28.89
C ASP A 153 -12.32 7.33 27.53
N PRO A 154 -11.93 8.62 27.47
CA PRO A 154 -11.77 9.34 26.21
C PRO A 154 -10.68 8.74 25.30
N ASP A 155 -9.68 8.06 25.87
CA ASP A 155 -8.62 7.44 25.06
C ASP A 155 -9.04 6.09 24.51
N VAL A 156 -9.90 5.37 25.24
CA VAL A 156 -10.53 4.14 24.72
C VAL A 156 -11.46 4.47 23.56
N GLU A 157 -12.15 5.60 23.61
CA GLU A 157 -13.03 6.07 22.52
C GLU A 157 -12.29 6.47 21.25
N LYS A 158 -11.01 6.91 21.36
CA LYS A 158 -10.18 7.23 20.19
C LYS A 158 -9.66 6.01 19.44
N ILE A 159 -9.79 4.80 19.99
CA ILE A 159 -9.33 3.58 19.31
C ILE A 159 -10.14 3.36 18.03
N PRO A 160 -9.49 3.23 16.86
CA PRO A 160 -10.19 2.94 15.62
C PRO A 160 -10.97 1.62 15.69
N THR A 161 -12.25 1.67 15.35
CA THR A 161 -13.13 0.48 15.24
C THR A 161 -13.60 0.26 13.79
N SER A 162 -12.95 0.90 12.82
CA SER A 162 -13.30 0.85 11.39
C SER A 162 -13.22 -0.56 10.78
N GLY A 163 -12.36 -1.42 11.35
CA GLY A 163 -11.96 -2.68 10.74
C GLY A 163 -11.13 -2.51 9.46
N ASN A 164 -10.42 -1.38 9.30
CA ASN A 164 -9.47 -1.16 8.21
C ASN A 164 -8.08 -1.65 8.62
N LYS A 165 -7.44 -2.41 7.75
CA LYS A 165 -6.12 -3.02 7.98
C LYS A 165 -5.01 -1.97 8.01
N CYS A 166 -5.16 -0.89 7.24
CA CYS A 166 -4.23 0.23 7.26
C CYS A 166 -4.11 0.87 8.65
N ASP A 167 -5.16 0.90 9.46
CA ASP A 167 -5.10 1.47 10.82
C ASP A 167 -4.07 0.73 11.71
N LEU A 168 -3.94 -0.60 11.54
CA LEU A 168 -2.93 -1.41 12.23
C LEU A 168 -1.52 -1.17 11.64
N ILE A 169 -1.41 -1.06 10.31
CA ILE A 169 -0.12 -0.79 9.66
C ILE A 169 0.44 0.58 10.04
N PHE A 170 -0.39 1.62 10.11
CA PHE A 170 0.07 2.93 10.55
C PHE A 170 0.44 2.94 12.04
N ASN A 171 -0.19 2.11 12.88
CA ASN A 171 0.28 1.89 14.26
C ASN A 171 1.69 1.27 14.27
N VAL A 172 1.95 0.24 13.44
CA VAL A 172 3.31 -0.30 13.26
C VAL A 172 4.29 0.79 12.84
N PHE A 173 3.93 1.60 11.85
CA PHE A 173 4.77 2.67 11.37
C PHE A 173 5.06 3.73 12.44
N MET A 174 4.05 4.16 13.20
CA MET A 174 4.20 5.11 14.32
C MET A 174 5.15 4.58 15.39
N ASN A 175 5.03 3.31 15.77
CA ASN A 175 5.94 2.68 16.73
C ASN A 175 7.38 2.65 16.22
N ARG A 176 7.58 2.24 14.96
CA ARG A 176 8.91 2.19 14.34
C ARG A 176 9.52 3.58 14.15
N ALA A 177 8.71 4.58 13.89
CA ALA A 177 9.19 5.95 13.77
C ALA A 177 9.79 6.49 15.08
N GLN A 178 9.27 6.06 16.23
CA GLN A 178 9.82 6.38 17.56
C GLN A 178 11.13 5.63 17.84
N GLU A 179 11.24 4.38 17.40
CA GLU A 179 12.44 3.56 17.64
C GLU A 179 13.59 3.85 16.68
N GLU A 180 13.28 4.21 15.45
CA GLU A 180 14.24 4.38 14.36
C GLU A 180 14.09 5.76 13.68
N PRO A 181 14.12 6.87 14.45
CA PRO A 181 13.84 8.21 13.93
C PRO A 181 14.86 8.64 12.86
N GLU A 182 16.14 8.26 13.01
CA GLU A 182 17.18 8.54 12.01
C GLU A 182 16.90 7.86 10.67
N TYR A 183 16.36 6.65 10.71
CA TYR A 183 16.02 5.93 9.50
C TYR A 183 14.88 6.63 8.76
N MET A 184 13.85 7.05 9.51
CA MET A 184 12.72 7.77 8.94
C MET A 184 13.15 9.13 8.35
N ARG A 185 14.06 9.87 9.03
CA ARG A 185 14.58 11.16 8.55
C ARG A 185 15.26 11.12 7.16
N LYS A 186 15.65 9.94 6.66
CA LYS A 186 16.16 9.77 5.28
C LYS A 186 15.15 10.20 4.20
N LEU A 187 13.86 10.33 4.56
CA LEU A 187 12.78 10.73 3.65
C LEU A 187 11.94 11.87 4.22
N ARG A 188 12.37 13.11 4.02
CA ARG A 188 11.63 14.32 4.40
C ARG A 188 10.49 14.63 3.43
N VAL A 189 9.33 14.05 3.69
CA VAL A 189 8.17 14.07 2.78
C VAL A 189 6.88 14.14 3.58
N ILE A 190 5.85 14.78 3.01
CA ILE A 190 4.46 14.66 3.45
C ILE A 190 3.71 13.73 2.50
N PHE A 191 3.38 12.53 2.97
CA PHE A 191 2.51 11.59 2.25
C PHE A 191 1.07 11.71 2.74
N GLN A 192 0.13 11.73 1.81
CA GLN A 192 -1.29 11.51 2.09
C GLN A 192 -1.71 10.18 1.46
N PHE A 193 -2.26 9.27 2.25
CA PHE A 193 -2.81 8.00 1.80
C PHE A 193 -4.33 8.06 1.84
N ASN A 194 -4.95 8.14 0.66
CA ASN A 194 -6.39 7.99 0.47
C ASN A 194 -6.71 6.50 0.35
N VAL A 195 -7.12 5.88 1.46
CA VAL A 195 -7.40 4.45 1.50
C VAL A 195 -8.84 4.19 1.08
N LEU A 196 -9.00 3.26 0.15
CA LEU A 196 -10.29 2.80 -0.34
C LEU A 196 -10.67 1.46 0.31
N LYS A 197 -11.97 1.18 0.37
CA LYS A 197 -12.52 -0.13 0.70
C LYS A 197 -13.63 -0.43 -0.28
N ASN A 198 -13.43 -1.45 -1.12
CA ASN A 198 -14.35 -1.83 -2.20
C ASN A 198 -14.63 -0.64 -3.14
N GLY A 199 -13.59 0.08 -3.54
CA GLY A 199 -13.66 1.24 -4.44
C GLY A 199 -14.17 2.53 -3.82
N LYS A 200 -14.62 2.52 -2.55
CA LYS A 200 -15.16 3.70 -1.87
C LYS A 200 -14.15 4.28 -0.89
N PRO A 201 -14.08 5.62 -0.70
CA PRO A 201 -13.23 6.23 0.32
C PRO A 201 -13.51 5.65 1.71
N ALA A 202 -12.49 5.14 2.38
CA ALA A 202 -12.61 4.53 3.70
C ALA A 202 -11.97 5.39 4.80
N CYS A 203 -10.76 5.89 4.55
CA CYS A 203 -10.08 6.83 5.45
C CYS A 203 -8.91 7.54 4.75
N ILE A 204 -8.40 8.58 5.39
CA ILE A 204 -7.18 9.26 4.98
C ILE A 204 -6.17 9.16 6.11
N TRP A 205 -4.94 8.79 5.77
CA TRP A 205 -3.79 8.84 6.66
C TRP A 205 -2.77 9.81 6.12
N THR A 206 -2.17 10.61 7.00
CA THR A 206 -1.05 11.49 6.68
C THR A 206 0.18 11.00 7.42
N ALA A 207 1.29 10.89 6.70
CA ALA A 207 2.63 10.71 7.27
C ALA A 207 3.45 11.96 6.94
N ASP A 208 3.66 12.80 7.94
CA ASP A 208 4.42 14.04 7.87
C ASP A 208 5.77 13.86 8.55
N ASN A 209 6.82 13.84 7.73
CA ASN A 209 8.21 13.81 8.18
C ASN A 209 8.99 15.03 7.68
N LYS A 210 8.28 16.13 7.42
CA LYS A 210 8.86 17.33 6.80
C LYS A 210 8.60 18.58 7.64
N SER A 211 7.41 18.70 8.22
CA SER A 211 6.98 19.88 8.97
C SER A 211 7.52 19.93 10.39
N SER A 212 7.97 18.79 10.92
CA SER A 212 8.50 18.63 12.29
C SER A 212 9.83 17.86 12.27
N PRO A 213 10.72 18.04 13.25
CA PRO A 213 11.86 17.14 13.48
C PRO A 213 11.43 15.70 13.78
N ASP A 214 10.23 15.52 14.32
CA ASP A 214 9.62 14.21 14.59
C ASP A 214 8.77 13.75 13.41
N VAL A 215 8.74 12.44 13.20
CA VAL A 215 7.82 11.81 12.24
C VAL A 215 6.44 11.75 12.87
N VAL A 216 5.47 12.42 12.25
CA VAL A 216 4.09 12.46 12.74
C VAL A 216 3.20 11.72 11.76
N CYS A 217 2.51 10.67 12.22
CA CYS A 217 1.47 10.01 11.45
C CYS A 217 0.11 10.16 12.13
N TYR A 218 -0.92 10.50 11.37
CA TYR A 218 -2.25 10.73 11.91
C TYR A 218 -3.34 10.44 10.87
N ARG A 219 -4.53 10.12 11.36
CA ARG A 219 -5.66 9.63 10.54
C ARG A 219 -6.57 10.76 10.06
N GLU A 220 -5.99 11.77 9.42
CA GLU A 220 -6.72 12.90 8.84
C GLU A 220 -5.98 13.40 7.58
N PRO A 221 -6.61 14.23 6.73
CA PRO A 221 -5.89 14.97 5.69
C PRO A 221 -4.77 15.86 6.27
N PRO A 222 -3.75 16.20 5.48
CA PRO A 222 -2.67 17.06 5.93
C PRO A 222 -3.17 18.40 6.48
N ARG A 223 -2.70 18.77 7.68
CA ARG A 223 -3.13 19.99 8.38
C ARG A 223 -2.36 21.21 7.90
N ASN A 224 -2.99 22.09 7.12
CA ASN A 224 -2.43 23.37 6.67
C ASN A 224 -1.12 23.27 5.87
N VAL A 225 -0.80 22.09 5.31
CA VAL A 225 0.36 21.86 4.44
C VAL A 225 -0.04 21.02 3.24
N LYS A 226 0.51 21.34 2.07
CA LYS A 226 0.26 20.57 0.86
C LYS A 226 1.07 19.26 0.88
N PRO A 227 0.47 18.09 0.61
CA PRO A 227 1.22 16.85 0.50
C PRO A 227 2.14 16.86 -0.72
N ASP A 228 3.34 16.29 -0.56
CA ASP A 228 4.29 16.11 -1.66
C ASP A 228 3.89 14.93 -2.55
N CYS A 229 3.22 13.93 -1.97
CA CYS A 229 2.75 12.73 -2.65
C CYS A 229 1.41 12.26 -2.06
N ILE A 230 0.39 12.12 -2.90
CA ILE A 230 -0.92 11.59 -2.54
C ILE A 230 -1.05 10.22 -3.19
N VAL A 231 -1.19 9.18 -2.38
CA VAL A 231 -1.36 7.79 -2.81
C VAL A 231 -2.80 7.38 -2.58
N THR A 232 -3.49 6.88 -3.61
CA THR A 232 -4.85 6.34 -3.50
C THR A 232 -4.84 4.87 -3.86
N MET A 233 -5.31 4.00 -2.95
CA MET A 233 -5.30 2.55 -3.16
C MET A 233 -6.25 1.83 -2.19
N GLU A 234 -6.59 0.57 -2.48
CA GLU A 234 -7.39 -0.27 -1.58
C GLU A 234 -6.63 -0.63 -0.29
N ASP A 235 -7.37 -0.74 0.82
CA ASP A 235 -6.88 -1.12 2.16
C ASP A 235 -6.08 -2.44 2.12
N ASP A 236 -6.60 -3.44 1.41
CA ASP A 236 -5.94 -4.74 1.22
C ASP A 236 -4.65 -4.65 0.41
N ASP A 237 -4.63 -3.79 -0.62
CA ASP A 237 -3.44 -3.61 -1.46
C ASP A 237 -2.36 -2.84 -0.69
N LEU A 238 -2.75 -1.84 0.13
CA LEU A 238 -1.82 -1.11 0.99
C LEU A 238 -1.16 -2.06 1.98
N LEU A 239 -1.95 -2.92 2.64
CA LEU A 239 -1.41 -3.95 3.50
C LEU A 239 -0.39 -4.82 2.76
N LYS A 240 -0.76 -5.38 1.60
CA LYS A 240 0.10 -6.28 0.82
C LYS A 240 1.42 -5.63 0.40
N VAL A 241 1.40 -4.34 0.08
CA VAL A 241 2.62 -3.56 -0.19
C VAL A 241 3.47 -3.46 1.08
N MET A 242 2.85 -3.10 2.20
CA MET A 242 3.54 -2.86 3.45
C MET A 242 4.10 -4.15 4.08
N VAL A 243 3.50 -5.32 3.82
CA VAL A 243 4.09 -6.60 4.23
C VAL A 243 5.00 -7.22 3.15
N GLY A 244 5.32 -6.48 2.09
CA GLY A 244 6.22 -6.94 1.01
C GLY A 244 5.66 -8.04 0.10
N LYS A 245 4.39 -8.43 0.26
CA LYS A 245 3.72 -9.45 -0.57
C LYS A 245 3.46 -8.96 -2.00
N VAL A 246 3.32 -7.65 -2.20
CA VAL A 246 3.08 -7.06 -3.52
C VAL A 246 3.97 -5.84 -3.74
N ASN A 247 4.58 -5.76 -4.92
CA ASN A 247 5.34 -4.60 -5.34
C ASN A 247 4.40 -3.44 -5.74
N PRO A 248 4.57 -2.21 -5.22
CA PRO A 248 3.65 -1.11 -5.50
C PRO A 248 3.78 -0.56 -6.92
N GLN A 249 4.93 -0.68 -7.59
CA GLN A 249 5.03 -0.35 -9.02
C GLN A 249 4.11 -1.23 -9.87
N ARG A 250 4.00 -2.53 -9.55
CA ARG A 250 3.05 -3.44 -10.22
C ARG A 250 1.60 -2.99 -10.05
N LEU A 251 1.21 -2.58 -8.84
CA LEU A 251 -0.16 -2.10 -8.60
C LEU A 251 -0.44 -0.77 -9.29
N PHE A 252 0.56 0.11 -9.37
CA PHE A 252 0.47 1.35 -10.15
C PHE A 252 0.25 1.05 -11.65
N MET A 253 1.03 0.15 -12.24
CA MET A 253 0.86 -0.28 -13.64
C MET A 253 -0.51 -0.93 -13.91
N MET A 254 -1.08 -1.61 -12.92
CA MET A 254 -2.42 -2.19 -12.99
C MET A 254 -3.55 -1.16 -12.76
N GLY A 255 -3.22 0.12 -12.53
CA GLY A 255 -4.19 1.17 -12.21
C GLY A 255 -4.81 1.07 -10.81
N LYS A 256 -4.31 0.16 -9.95
CA LYS A 256 -4.80 -0.09 -8.59
C LYS A 256 -4.24 0.90 -7.56
N ILE A 257 -3.11 1.52 -7.86
CA ILE A 257 -2.58 2.67 -7.13
C ILE A 257 -2.68 3.88 -8.04
N LYS A 258 -3.29 4.96 -7.55
CA LYS A 258 -3.20 6.29 -8.18
C LYS A 258 -2.26 7.16 -7.36
N ILE A 259 -1.32 7.83 -8.00
CA ILE A 259 -0.37 8.72 -7.33
C ILE A 259 -0.52 10.12 -7.92
N LYS A 260 -0.71 11.13 -7.06
CA LYS A 260 -0.63 12.55 -7.42
C LYS A 260 0.58 13.17 -6.73
N GLY A 261 1.26 14.11 -7.39
CA GLY A 261 2.50 14.71 -6.88
C GLY A 261 3.73 13.93 -7.32
N ASN A 262 4.77 13.89 -6.48
CA ASN A 262 6.05 13.30 -6.87
C ASN A 262 6.05 11.76 -6.69
N ILE A 263 5.84 11.04 -7.80
CA ILE A 263 5.81 9.58 -7.87
C ILE A 263 7.13 8.93 -7.38
N MET A 264 8.28 9.57 -7.61
CA MET A 264 9.57 9.03 -7.15
C MET A 264 9.64 8.92 -5.63
N LEU A 265 8.87 9.72 -4.89
CA LEU A 265 8.81 9.61 -3.44
C LEU A 265 8.16 8.29 -2.98
N MET A 266 7.16 7.77 -3.70
CA MET A 266 6.60 6.45 -3.41
C MET A 266 7.64 5.35 -3.63
N GLN A 267 8.39 5.42 -4.74
CA GLN A 267 9.47 4.46 -5.00
C GLN A 267 10.55 4.50 -3.92
N ARG A 268 10.96 5.70 -3.48
CA ARG A 268 11.91 5.88 -2.38
C ARG A 268 11.36 5.33 -1.06
N LEU A 269 10.09 5.59 -0.73
CA LEU A 269 9.43 5.04 0.44
C LEU A 269 9.46 3.51 0.42
N ASN A 270 9.09 2.89 -0.71
CA ASN A 270 9.11 1.44 -0.84
C ASN A 270 10.52 0.86 -0.72
N SER A 271 11.53 1.48 -1.34
CA SER A 271 12.93 1.04 -1.23
C SER A 271 13.44 1.11 0.21
N LEU A 272 13.19 2.22 0.91
CA LEU A 272 13.55 2.38 2.32
C LEU A 272 12.81 1.38 3.19
N TRP A 273 11.52 1.16 2.96
CA TRP A 273 10.73 0.21 3.72
C TRP A 273 11.20 -1.24 3.54
N LEU A 274 11.56 -1.65 2.32
CA LEU A 274 12.12 -2.98 2.06
C LEU A 274 13.53 -3.15 2.67
N GLU A 275 14.36 -2.12 2.62
CA GLU A 275 15.67 -2.12 3.30
C GLU A 275 15.48 -2.25 4.83
N PHE A 276 14.53 -1.51 5.40
CA PHE A 276 14.18 -1.58 6.82
C PHE A 276 13.75 -2.99 7.24
N GLN A 277 12.91 -3.65 6.44
CA GLN A 277 12.52 -5.05 6.66
C GLN A 277 13.70 -6.02 6.55
N LYS A 278 14.57 -5.85 5.54
CA LYS A 278 15.78 -6.69 5.37
C LYS A 278 16.76 -6.59 6.53
N LEU A 279 16.81 -5.44 7.19
CA LEU A 279 17.60 -5.22 8.40
C LEU A 279 16.96 -5.82 9.67
N GLY A 280 15.81 -6.50 9.55
CA GLY A 280 15.11 -7.11 10.70
C GLY A 280 14.47 -6.10 11.64
N LYS A 281 14.26 -4.84 11.20
CA LYS A 281 13.74 -3.75 12.03
C LYS A 281 12.22 -3.76 12.21
N THR A 282 11.54 -4.78 11.68
CA THR A 282 10.08 -4.99 11.80
C THR A 282 9.75 -6.41 12.29
N PRO A 283 10.25 -6.83 13.47
CA PRO A 283 10.07 -8.21 13.96
C PRO A 283 8.60 -8.60 14.20
N GLU A 284 7.71 -7.62 14.36
CA GLU A 284 6.26 -7.81 14.50
C GLU A 284 5.56 -8.21 13.20
N LEU A 285 6.07 -7.81 12.03
CA LEU A 285 5.35 -8.04 10.78
C LEU A 285 5.19 -9.53 10.46
N PRO A 286 6.24 -10.38 10.56
CA PRO A 286 6.08 -11.83 10.37
C PRO A 286 5.01 -12.46 11.28
N LEU A 287 4.82 -11.93 12.49
CA LEU A 287 3.81 -12.42 13.44
C LEU A 287 2.40 -11.94 13.12
N ALA A 288 2.26 -10.77 12.47
CA ALA A 288 0.99 -10.15 12.15
C ALA A 288 0.51 -10.48 10.72
N VAL A 289 1.38 -10.93 9.82
CA VAL A 289 1.06 -11.13 8.39
C VAL A 289 -0.16 -12.02 8.18
N ASP A 290 -0.23 -13.17 8.86
CA ASP A 290 -1.33 -14.13 8.67
C ASP A 290 -2.65 -13.55 9.18
N ILE A 291 -2.61 -12.85 10.32
CA ILE A 291 -3.77 -12.15 10.90
C ILE A 291 -4.30 -11.08 9.95
N LEU A 292 -3.39 -10.31 9.35
CA LEU A 292 -3.72 -9.14 8.55
C LEU A 292 -4.16 -9.52 7.14
N VAL A 293 -3.54 -10.55 6.54
CA VAL A 293 -3.75 -10.90 5.13
C VAL A 293 -4.93 -11.84 4.97
N ASP A 294 -5.01 -12.89 5.79
CA ASP A 294 -5.89 -14.03 5.50
C ASP A 294 -7.28 -13.87 6.11
N HIS A 295 -7.44 -12.94 7.06
CA HIS A 295 -8.71 -12.71 7.74
C HIS A 295 -9.10 -11.22 7.79
N PRO A 296 -10.34 -10.86 7.43
CA PRO A 296 -10.82 -9.50 7.59
C PRO A 296 -10.92 -9.11 9.07
N LEU A 297 -10.60 -7.87 9.38
CA LEU A 297 -10.88 -7.30 10.71
C LEU A 297 -12.38 -7.10 10.87
N LYS A 298 -12.88 -7.32 12.10
CA LYS A 298 -14.30 -7.11 12.42
C LYS A 298 -14.55 -5.64 12.80
N PRO A 299 -15.36 -4.88 12.04
CA PRO A 299 -15.70 -3.51 12.43
C PRO A 299 -16.46 -3.47 13.76
N GLY A 300 -16.34 -2.36 14.49
CA GLY A 300 -17.03 -2.11 15.75
C GLY A 300 -16.37 -2.71 16.99
N LEU A 301 -15.16 -3.27 16.87
CA LEU A 301 -14.38 -3.86 17.97
C LEU A 301 -13.02 -3.17 18.12
N ARG A 302 -12.66 -2.80 19.34
CA ARG A 302 -11.37 -2.19 19.69
C ARG A 302 -10.26 -3.22 19.79
N SER A 303 -10.59 -4.44 20.22
CA SER A 303 -9.67 -5.58 20.28
C SER A 303 -9.03 -5.92 18.93
N GLU A 304 -9.77 -5.70 17.83
CA GLU A 304 -9.29 -5.92 16.47
C GLU A 304 -8.16 -4.96 16.07
N TYR A 305 -8.16 -3.74 16.63
CA TYR A 305 -7.06 -2.80 16.49
C TYR A 305 -5.92 -3.13 17.45
N LEU A 306 -6.26 -3.40 18.72
CA LEU A 306 -5.28 -3.55 19.80
C LEU A 306 -4.48 -4.86 19.77
N ILE A 307 -4.87 -5.84 18.97
CA ILE A 307 -4.07 -7.05 18.78
C ILE A 307 -2.66 -6.72 18.26
N ILE A 308 -2.50 -5.66 17.46
CA ILE A 308 -1.18 -5.25 16.95
C ILE A 308 -0.28 -4.74 18.08
N ASP A 309 -0.84 -4.05 19.07
CA ASP A 309 -0.10 -3.60 20.25
C ASP A 309 0.43 -4.81 21.03
N LEU A 310 -0.36 -5.89 21.14
CA LEU A 310 0.09 -7.14 21.77
C LEU A 310 1.20 -7.81 20.94
N VAL A 311 1.06 -7.91 19.62
CA VAL A 311 2.12 -8.48 18.76
C VAL A 311 3.44 -7.70 18.92
N GLN A 312 3.38 -6.36 18.96
CA GLN A 312 4.53 -5.50 19.17
C GLN A 312 5.16 -5.62 20.56
N ARG A 313 4.40 -6.05 21.56
CA ARG A 313 4.92 -6.30 22.92
C ARG A 313 5.54 -7.68 23.04
N ILE A 314 5.00 -8.70 22.37
CA ILE A 314 5.59 -10.06 22.35
C ILE A 314 7.06 -9.99 21.93
N VAL A 315 7.37 -9.24 20.85
CA VAL A 315 8.75 -9.09 20.35
C VAL A 315 9.68 -8.34 21.31
N ARG A 316 9.14 -7.64 22.32
CA ARG A 316 9.89 -6.90 23.35
C ARG A 316 10.06 -7.67 24.65
N ILE A 317 9.53 -8.88 24.75
CA ILE A 317 9.63 -9.70 25.95
C ILE A 317 10.34 -11.02 25.59
N PRO A 318 11.67 -11.00 25.38
CA PRO A 318 12.44 -12.22 25.14
C PRO A 318 12.20 -13.26 26.23
N GLY A 319 12.01 -14.52 25.84
CA GLY A 319 11.78 -15.62 26.78
C GLY A 319 10.38 -15.64 27.41
N LEU A 320 9.41 -14.86 26.91
CA LEU A 320 8.01 -14.96 27.36
C LEU A 320 7.48 -16.39 27.22
N HIS A 321 7.87 -17.11 26.16
CA HIS A 321 7.52 -18.51 25.94
C HIS A 321 8.00 -19.46 27.05
N ASN A 322 9.11 -19.18 27.73
CA ASN A 322 9.58 -20.02 28.83
C ASN A 322 8.70 -19.87 30.07
N GLN A 323 8.20 -18.66 30.31
CA GLN A 323 7.44 -18.32 31.52
C GLN A 323 5.95 -18.65 31.34
N ALA A 324 5.40 -18.29 30.19
CA ALA A 324 4.00 -18.48 29.81
C ALA A 324 3.88 -19.54 28.69
N SER A 325 4.65 -20.64 28.77
CA SER A 325 4.59 -21.70 27.74
C SER A 325 3.19 -22.28 27.62
N GLY A 326 2.72 -22.44 26.38
CA GLY A 326 1.39 -22.94 26.03
C GLY A 326 0.62 -21.97 25.13
N SER A 327 -0.60 -22.35 24.76
CA SER A 327 -1.46 -21.50 23.93
C SER A 327 -2.50 -20.78 24.82
N HIS A 328 -2.62 -19.48 24.64
CA HIS A 328 -3.48 -18.62 25.44
C HIS A 328 -4.61 -18.06 24.59
N GLN A 329 -5.85 -18.49 24.86
CA GLN A 329 -7.03 -18.04 24.14
C GLN A 329 -7.68 -16.85 24.84
N PHE A 330 -8.15 -15.89 24.04
CA PHE A 330 -8.92 -14.73 24.45
C PHE A 330 -10.27 -14.73 23.72
N ASN A 331 -11.36 -14.85 24.47
CA ASN A 331 -12.73 -14.68 24.00
C ASN A 331 -13.16 -13.24 24.29
N ILE A 332 -13.27 -12.45 23.23
CA ILE A 332 -13.74 -11.07 23.31
C ILE A 332 -15.26 -11.08 23.22
N THR A 333 -15.91 -10.49 24.22
CA THR A 333 -17.37 -10.35 24.24
C THR A 333 -17.84 -8.94 23.92
N LYS A 334 -19.07 -8.83 23.44
CA LYS A 334 -19.84 -7.59 23.38
C LYS A 334 -21.29 -7.95 23.71
N ASP A 335 -21.92 -7.22 24.62
CA ASP A 335 -23.26 -7.52 25.14
C ASP A 335 -23.39 -8.96 25.65
N GLY A 336 -22.34 -9.44 26.33
CA GLY A 336 -22.25 -10.80 26.89
C GLY A 336 -22.04 -11.93 25.88
N LYS A 337 -22.02 -11.65 24.57
CA LYS A 337 -21.80 -12.66 23.51
C LYS A 337 -20.37 -12.63 23.02
N VAL A 338 -19.78 -13.79 22.77
CA VAL A 338 -18.44 -13.87 22.15
C VAL A 338 -18.53 -13.40 20.70
N VAL A 339 -17.79 -12.35 20.36
CA VAL A 339 -17.80 -11.70 19.05
C VAL A 339 -16.45 -11.79 18.32
N SER A 340 -15.34 -11.99 19.05
CA SER A 340 -14.03 -12.26 18.46
C SER A 340 -13.23 -13.19 19.35
N GLN A 341 -12.32 -13.96 18.74
CA GLN A 341 -11.50 -14.93 19.45
C GLN A 341 -10.08 -14.91 18.89
N TRP A 342 -9.11 -14.89 19.79
CA TRP A 342 -7.69 -14.80 19.49
C TRP A 342 -6.91 -15.84 20.29
N VAL A 343 -5.85 -16.36 19.70
CA VAL A 343 -4.91 -17.27 20.36
C VAL A 343 -3.51 -16.68 20.23
N ILE A 344 -2.83 -16.56 21.37
CA ILE A 344 -1.39 -16.30 21.44
C ILE A 344 -0.73 -17.64 21.81
N ASP A 345 -0.04 -18.24 20.86
CA ASP A 345 0.67 -19.50 21.02
C ASP A 345 2.13 -19.25 21.37
N LEU A 346 2.54 -19.72 22.55
CA LEU A 346 3.88 -19.62 23.11
C LEU A 346 4.47 -21.01 23.39
N LYS A 347 4.02 -22.05 22.67
CA LYS A 347 4.56 -23.41 22.77
C LYS A 347 6.05 -23.49 22.38
N THR A 348 6.54 -22.59 21.52
CA THR A 348 7.95 -22.52 21.09
C THR A 348 8.53 -21.11 21.26
N ASP A 349 9.82 -20.96 20.97
CA ASP A 349 10.53 -19.68 20.90
C ASP A 349 10.15 -18.80 19.70
N ALA A 350 9.29 -19.30 18.81
CA ALA A 350 8.66 -18.58 17.71
C ALA A 350 7.16 -18.39 18.00
N PRO A 351 6.78 -17.32 18.73
CA PRO A 351 5.38 -17.03 19.05
C PRO A 351 4.50 -16.99 17.80
N LYS A 352 3.23 -17.37 17.96
CA LYS A 352 2.23 -17.17 16.91
C LYS A 352 1.02 -16.47 17.49
N VAL A 353 0.44 -15.56 16.72
CA VAL A 353 -0.85 -14.97 17.05
C VAL A 353 -1.82 -15.31 15.93
N ARG A 354 -2.99 -15.84 16.26
CA ARG A 354 -3.98 -16.30 15.27
C ARG A 354 -5.40 -16.06 15.74
N ARG A 355 -6.33 -16.07 14.81
CA ARG A 355 -7.77 -16.02 15.11
C ARG A 355 -8.31 -17.39 15.51
N GLY A 356 -9.47 -17.37 16.17
CA GLY A 356 -10.25 -18.55 16.50
C GLY A 356 -9.93 -19.09 17.88
N THR A 357 -10.10 -20.40 18.04
CA THR A 357 -9.95 -21.11 19.31
C THR A 357 -8.76 -22.06 19.30
N ASP A 358 -8.39 -22.51 20.49
CA ASP A 358 -7.46 -23.60 20.71
C ASP A 358 -8.03 -24.54 21.77
N PRO A 359 -8.48 -25.76 21.40
CA PRO A 359 -8.94 -26.75 22.38
C PRO A 359 -7.88 -27.12 23.41
N GLU A 360 -6.60 -26.94 23.09
CA GLU A 360 -5.47 -27.21 23.98
C GLU A 360 -4.97 -25.94 24.70
N ALA A 361 -5.77 -24.87 24.71
CA ALA A 361 -5.38 -23.63 25.37
C ALA A 361 -5.12 -23.87 26.87
N VAL A 362 -3.93 -23.52 27.33
CA VAL A 362 -3.57 -23.59 28.76
C VAL A 362 -4.34 -22.55 29.58
N THR A 363 -4.77 -21.44 28.94
CA THR A 363 -5.68 -20.47 29.53
C THR A 363 -6.73 -20.04 28.52
N VAL A 364 -7.97 -19.91 28.95
CA VAL A 364 -9.05 -19.27 28.19
C VAL A 364 -9.54 -18.07 28.99
N THR A 365 -9.24 -16.87 28.49
CA THR A 365 -9.64 -15.60 29.10
C THR A 365 -10.86 -15.04 28.37
N THR A 366 -11.93 -14.74 29.09
CA THR A 366 -13.13 -14.09 28.55
C THR A 366 -13.26 -12.69 29.13
N VAL A 367 -13.41 -11.70 28.26
CA VAL A 367 -13.39 -10.28 28.62
C VAL A 367 -14.18 -9.46 27.59
N ASP A 368 -14.92 -8.45 28.05
CA ASP A 368 -15.62 -7.51 27.18
C ASP A 368 -14.64 -6.65 26.36
N ASP A 369 -14.98 -6.34 25.12
CA ASP A 369 -14.12 -5.58 24.18
C ASP A 369 -13.62 -4.25 24.77
N TYR A 370 -14.47 -3.54 25.53
CA TYR A 370 -14.10 -2.29 26.17
C TYR A 370 -13.13 -2.52 27.33
N ASN A 371 -13.36 -3.54 28.16
CA ASN A 371 -12.46 -3.89 29.25
C ASN A 371 -11.13 -4.47 28.75
N PHE A 372 -11.15 -5.23 27.66
CA PHE A 372 -9.94 -5.67 26.97
C PHE A 372 -9.13 -4.46 26.51
N ALA A 373 -9.80 -3.45 25.94
CA ALA A 373 -9.13 -2.22 25.54
C ALA A 373 -8.45 -1.53 26.73
N LYS A 374 -9.16 -1.35 27.85
CA LYS A 374 -8.57 -0.81 29.08
C LYS A 374 -7.38 -1.64 29.57
N TRP A 375 -7.46 -2.97 29.50
CA TRP A 375 -6.38 -3.84 29.94
C TRP A 375 -5.13 -3.70 29.06
N VAL A 376 -5.29 -3.71 27.73
CA VAL A 376 -4.17 -3.47 26.80
C VAL A 376 -3.59 -2.07 26.99
N MET A 377 -4.42 -1.06 27.26
CA MET A 377 -4.01 0.32 27.52
C MET A 377 -3.43 0.54 28.92
N MET A 378 -3.36 -0.50 29.76
CA MET A 378 -2.89 -0.42 31.16
C MET A 378 -3.78 0.42 32.08
N LYS A 379 -5.03 0.67 31.68
CA LYS A 379 -6.07 1.36 32.45
C LYS A 379 -6.96 0.39 33.26
N LEU A 380 -6.70 -0.91 33.16
CA LEU A 380 -7.28 -1.97 33.99
C LEU A 380 -6.18 -2.99 34.27
N THR A 381 -5.89 -3.25 35.55
CA THR A 381 -4.91 -4.29 35.91
C THR A 381 -5.56 -5.68 35.84
N LEU A 382 -4.76 -6.73 35.66
CA LEU A 382 -5.26 -8.11 35.71
C LEU A 382 -5.89 -8.42 37.08
N ALA A 383 -5.27 -7.97 38.18
CA ALA A 383 -5.77 -8.20 39.53
C ALA A 383 -7.16 -7.58 39.73
N ASP A 384 -7.35 -6.30 39.37
CA ASP A 384 -8.63 -5.61 39.47
C ASP A 384 -9.67 -6.22 38.53
N GLY A 385 -9.26 -6.58 37.31
CA GLY A 385 -10.12 -7.22 36.33
C GLY A 385 -10.66 -8.57 36.82
N LEU A 386 -9.83 -9.38 37.46
CA LEU A 386 -10.23 -10.65 38.08
C LEU A 386 -11.12 -10.41 39.31
N ALA A 387 -10.73 -9.51 40.21
CA ALA A 387 -11.46 -9.22 41.45
C ALA A 387 -12.87 -8.67 41.18
N THR A 388 -13.02 -7.84 40.14
CA THR A 388 -14.31 -7.24 39.74
C THR A 388 -15.10 -8.11 38.74
N GLY A 389 -14.57 -9.27 38.33
CA GLY A 389 -15.22 -10.17 37.37
C GLY A 389 -15.26 -9.65 35.91
N LYS A 390 -14.57 -8.54 35.61
CA LYS A 390 -14.43 -7.97 34.26
C LYS A 390 -13.55 -8.83 33.36
N ILE A 391 -12.59 -9.53 33.95
CA ILE A 391 -11.76 -10.55 33.31
C ILE A 391 -12.10 -11.89 33.96
N LYS A 392 -12.53 -12.86 33.17
CA LYS A 392 -12.80 -14.22 33.62
C LYS A 392 -11.78 -15.15 32.97
N VAL A 393 -11.20 -16.06 33.74
CA VAL A 393 -10.22 -17.03 33.21
C VAL A 393 -10.56 -18.44 33.66
N THR A 394 -10.42 -19.39 32.75
CA THR A 394 -10.36 -20.83 33.03
C THR A 394 -9.00 -21.39 32.59
N GLY A 395 -8.56 -22.48 33.22
CA GLY A 395 -7.23 -23.07 32.98
C GLY A 395 -6.18 -22.63 33.99
N ASP A 396 -4.91 -22.62 33.58
CA ASP A 396 -3.75 -22.35 34.44
C ASP A 396 -3.58 -20.84 34.72
N LYS A 397 -4.06 -20.39 35.88
CA LYS A 397 -3.95 -18.98 36.32
C LYS A 397 -2.50 -18.53 36.48
N THR A 398 -1.59 -19.40 36.90
CA THR A 398 -0.16 -19.07 37.04
C THR A 398 0.43 -18.72 35.69
N LYS A 399 0.04 -19.44 34.62
CA LYS A 399 0.46 -19.12 33.25
C LYS A 399 -0.11 -17.79 32.77
N LEU A 400 -1.35 -17.45 33.12
CA LEU A 400 -1.92 -16.12 32.82
C LEU A 400 -1.15 -15.00 33.53
N GLU A 401 -0.76 -15.19 34.80
CA GLU A 401 0.04 -14.22 35.55
C GLU A 401 1.42 -13.99 34.90
N LYS A 402 2.06 -15.06 34.38
CA LYS A 402 3.31 -14.91 33.60
C LYS A 402 3.06 -14.19 32.26
N LEU A 403 1.95 -14.49 31.59
CA LEU A 403 1.54 -13.80 30.36
C LEU A 403 1.23 -12.31 30.60
N ASN A 404 0.81 -11.94 31.82
CA ASN A 404 0.42 -10.56 32.16
C ASN A 404 1.51 -9.51 31.87
N LYS A 405 2.78 -9.92 31.77
CA LYS A 405 3.86 -9.04 31.26
C LYS A 405 3.49 -8.36 29.93
N LEU A 406 2.75 -9.05 29.07
CA LEU A 406 2.26 -8.54 27.80
C LEU A 406 1.30 -7.33 27.96
N PHE A 407 0.59 -7.26 29.09
CA PHE A 407 -0.36 -6.20 29.39
C PHE A 407 0.24 -5.10 30.28
N THR A 408 1.50 -5.26 30.72
CA THR A 408 2.22 -4.27 31.53
C THR A 408 3.47 -3.70 30.83
N THR A 409 3.90 -4.30 29.72
CA THR A 409 5.01 -3.79 28.89
C THR A 409 4.47 -2.83 27.82
N PRO A 410 4.91 -1.56 27.76
CA PRO A 410 4.38 -0.61 26.78
C PRO A 410 5.00 -0.80 25.39
N THR A 411 4.28 -0.31 24.38
CA THR A 411 4.87 -0.07 23.04
C THR A 411 5.72 1.20 23.06
N SER A 412 6.36 1.59 21.95
CA SER A 412 7.17 2.82 21.90
C SER A 412 6.32 4.07 21.86
N LEU A 413 5.02 3.92 21.58
CA LEU A 413 4.02 4.96 21.78
C LEU A 413 3.69 5.19 23.26
N GLY A 414 4.35 4.47 24.17
CA GLY A 414 4.07 4.48 25.59
C GLY A 414 2.74 3.79 25.93
N PRO A 415 2.34 3.80 27.20
CA PRO A 415 0.96 3.55 27.56
C PRO A 415 0.09 4.68 27.03
N LYS A 416 -1.02 4.34 26.36
CA LYS A 416 -2.04 5.30 25.91
C LYS A 416 -2.84 5.74 27.15
N LEU A 417 -2.19 6.54 28.01
CA LEU A 417 -2.72 7.00 29.30
C LEU A 417 -3.72 8.13 29.15
#